data_AF-A0AAW1TKY1-F1
#
_entry.id   AF-A0AAW1TKY1-F1
#
_cell.length_a   1.000
_cell.length_b   1.000
_cell.length_c   1.000
_cell.angle_alpha   90.00
_cell.angle_beta   90.00
_cell.angle_gamma   90.00
#
_symmetry.space_group_name_H-M   'P 1'
#
loop_
_entity.id
_entity.type
_entity.pdbx_description
1 polymer ?
#
loop_
_entity_poly.entity_id
_entity_poly.type
_entity_poly.pdbx_seq_one_letter_code
_entity_poly.pdbx_strand_id
1 'polypeptide(L)'
;MKCVTNFSSVIVITFLQYFAYGIPKCCDKDHQMEAFNSTWTCRLNSNKRVQSHFEINSFIAVNTNGTCVETVFQNQTSKFFVDENKNVSKRESVYLDFFPKCCHLGRSYNQKLHSCVQIENSTAIEKFIPKDSFISIGLPSCKIISDVVLPSLEFFSFPSNFIYLSKEKKNISKGNFCVDSTLDSKFIVRICEKDYQICDKVRCIHKCCFDGQSFVNGAKCRDTFRYGVDLHATKHIEEPDCK
;
A
#
# COMPACT_ATOMS: atom_id res chain seq x y z
N MET A 1 51.30 52.01 24.66
CA MET A 1 50.65 51.35 23.51
C MET A 1 50.23 49.95 23.95
N LYS A 2 48.94 49.75 24.27
CA LYS A 2 48.41 48.44 24.71
C LYS A 2 47.68 47.80 23.54
N CYS A 3 48.15 46.61 23.12
CA CYS A 3 47.49 45.78 22.13
C CYS A 3 46.15 45.27 22.68
N VAL A 4 45.07 45.50 21.93
CA VAL A 4 43.75 44.91 22.18
C VAL A 4 43.66 43.67 21.29
N THR A 5 43.62 42.49 21.91
CA THR A 5 43.38 41.22 21.24
C THR A 5 41.87 41.04 21.06
N ASN A 6 41.40 41.12 19.81
CA ASN A 6 40.04 40.75 19.44
C ASN A 6 39.92 39.21 19.42
N PHE A 7 39.22 38.65 20.40
CA PHE A 7 38.75 37.27 20.37
C PHE A 7 37.59 37.17 19.39
N SER A 8 37.86 36.71 18.16
CA SER A 8 36.82 36.24 17.26
C SER A 8 36.31 34.89 17.77
N SER A 9 35.10 34.89 18.31
CA SER A 9 34.39 33.67 18.71
C SER A 9 33.98 32.92 17.44
N VAL A 10 34.69 31.84 17.12
CA VAL A 10 34.27 30.89 16.08
C VAL A 10 33.12 30.08 16.67
N ILE A 11 31.89 30.44 16.30
CA ILE A 11 30.71 29.62 16.55
C ILE A 11 30.83 28.39 15.64
N VAL A 12 31.34 27.30 16.19
CA VAL A 12 31.25 25.98 15.57
C VAL A 12 29.81 25.54 15.72
N ILE A 13 28.99 25.86 14.72
CA ILE A 13 27.67 25.26 14.55
C ILE A 13 27.92 23.79 14.19
N THR A 14 27.95 22.94 15.20
CA THR A 14 27.74 21.50 15.03
C THR A 14 26.32 21.33 14.49
N PHE A 15 26.21 21.35 13.16
CA PHE A 15 25.10 20.70 12.48
C PHE A 15 25.18 19.23 12.89
N LEU A 16 24.48 18.87 13.96
CA LEU A 16 24.01 17.52 14.18
C LEU A 16 23.30 17.14 12.89
N GLN A 17 24.00 16.37 12.05
CA GLN A 17 23.41 15.55 11.01
C GLN A 17 22.46 14.59 11.75
N TYR A 18 21.25 15.06 12.04
CA TYR A 18 20.12 14.20 12.28
C TYR A 18 19.90 13.47 10.97
N PHE A 19 20.60 12.34 10.90
CA PHE A 19 20.45 11.29 9.94
C PHE A 19 18.97 11.17 9.54
N ALA A 20 18.72 11.44 8.26
CA ALA A 20 17.43 11.32 7.58
C ALA A 20 17.03 9.84 7.44
N TYR A 21 17.05 9.09 8.54
CA TYR A 21 16.54 7.72 8.59
C TYR A 21 15.04 7.80 8.81
N GLY A 22 14.28 7.18 7.91
CA GLY A 22 12.84 7.03 8.06
C GLY A 22 12.50 6.36 9.39
N ILE A 23 11.35 6.72 9.95
CA ILE A 23 10.89 6.12 11.21
C ILE A 23 10.66 4.62 10.96
N PRO A 24 11.28 3.71 11.72
CA PRO A 24 11.21 2.27 11.45
C PRO A 24 9.80 1.72 11.70
N LYS A 25 9.49 0.57 11.07
CA LYS A 25 8.23 -0.13 11.34
C LYS A 25 8.29 -0.87 12.67
N CYS A 26 7.21 -0.82 13.46
CA CYS A 26 7.19 -1.45 14.78
C CYS A 26 7.28 -2.99 14.73
N CYS A 27 6.47 -3.61 13.87
CA CYS A 27 6.36 -5.06 13.77
C CYS A 27 7.05 -5.62 12.51
N ASP A 28 7.18 -6.94 12.42
CA ASP A 28 7.62 -7.65 11.22
C ASP A 28 6.81 -7.28 9.99
N LYS A 29 7.38 -7.50 8.80
CA LYS A 29 6.79 -7.10 7.50
C LYS A 29 5.34 -7.57 7.32
N ASP A 30 5.03 -8.78 7.80
CA ASP A 30 3.70 -9.39 7.68
C ASP A 30 2.81 -9.20 8.93
N HIS A 31 3.26 -8.40 9.90
CA HIS A 31 2.54 -8.15 11.15
C HIS A 31 2.04 -6.70 11.22
N GLN A 32 1.05 -6.46 12.08
CA GLN A 32 0.49 -5.14 12.41
C GLN A 32 0.33 -5.00 13.93
N MET A 33 0.16 -3.76 14.41
CA MET A 33 -0.05 -3.52 15.83
C MET A 33 -1.53 -3.68 16.17
N GLU A 34 -1.85 -4.53 17.14
CA GLU A 34 -3.21 -4.71 17.65
C GLU A 34 -3.25 -4.50 19.16
N ALA A 35 -4.30 -3.82 19.62
CA ALA A 35 -4.59 -3.69 21.03
C ALA A 35 -5.21 -5.00 21.54
N PHE A 36 -4.61 -5.60 22.56
CA PHE A 36 -5.10 -6.81 23.21
C PHE A 36 -4.89 -6.69 24.72
N ASN A 37 -5.96 -6.85 25.51
CA ASN A 37 -5.89 -6.73 26.98
C ASN A 37 -5.18 -5.46 27.47
N SER A 38 -5.49 -4.31 26.86
CA SER A 38 -4.88 -3.00 27.16
C SER A 38 -3.37 -2.87 26.86
N THR A 39 -2.76 -3.86 26.21
CA THR A 39 -1.39 -3.80 25.69
C THR A 39 -1.39 -3.81 24.17
N TRP A 40 -0.29 -3.32 23.58
CA TRP A 40 -0.09 -3.31 22.13
C TRP A 40 0.83 -4.47 21.76
N THR A 41 0.38 -5.30 20.81
CA THR A 41 1.11 -6.50 20.40
C THR A 41 1.18 -6.61 18.89
N CYS A 42 2.30 -7.13 18.38
CA CYS A 42 2.45 -7.44 16.97
C CYS A 42 1.71 -8.74 16.63
N ARG A 43 0.76 -8.68 15.70
CA ARG A 43 -0.03 -9.83 15.24
C ARG A 43 0.01 -9.96 13.73
N LEU A 44 -0.08 -11.20 13.25
CA LEU A 44 -0.03 -11.49 11.82
C LEU A 44 -1.20 -10.80 11.11
N ASN A 45 -0.89 -10.03 10.04
CA ASN A 45 -1.92 -9.44 9.21
C ASN A 45 -2.50 -10.50 8.26
N SER A 46 -3.63 -11.09 8.66
CA SER A 46 -4.26 -12.20 7.92
C SER A 46 -4.81 -11.82 6.55
N ASN A 47 -5.23 -10.57 6.35
CA ASN A 47 -5.82 -10.11 5.08
C ASN A 47 -4.76 -9.70 4.04
N LYS A 48 -3.53 -9.38 4.49
CA LYS A 48 -2.41 -8.92 3.65
C LYS A 48 -2.74 -7.72 2.74
N ARG A 49 -3.79 -6.97 3.07
CA ARG A 49 -4.25 -5.77 2.36
C ARG A 49 -3.36 -4.55 2.60
N VAL A 50 -2.48 -4.65 3.58
CA VAL A 50 -1.43 -3.68 3.88
C VAL A 50 -0.09 -4.40 3.93
N GLN A 51 0.88 -3.87 3.21
CA GLN A 51 2.28 -4.30 3.24
C GLN A 51 3.20 -3.12 3.56
N SER A 52 4.46 -3.40 3.85
CA SER A 52 5.45 -2.39 4.18
C SER A 52 6.68 -2.46 3.25
N HIS A 53 7.25 -1.31 2.93
CA HIS A 53 8.52 -1.15 2.21
C HIS A 53 9.54 -0.39 3.06
N PHE A 54 9.62 -0.74 4.34
CA PHE A 54 10.58 -0.17 5.29
C PHE A 54 11.87 -0.98 5.29
N GLU A 55 13.01 -0.30 5.38
CA GLU A 55 14.31 -0.97 5.48
C GLU A 55 14.43 -1.71 6.82
N ILE A 56 14.00 -1.05 7.91
CA ILE A 56 13.97 -1.62 9.24
C ILE A 56 12.53 -2.03 9.58
N ASN A 57 12.31 -3.34 9.64
CA ASN A 57 11.09 -3.94 10.18
C ASN A 57 11.39 -4.45 11.61
N SER A 58 10.35 -4.58 12.44
CA SER A 58 10.46 -5.20 13.78
C SER A 58 11.29 -4.42 14.78
N PHE A 59 11.10 -3.10 14.82
CA PHE A 59 11.75 -2.24 15.80
C PHE A 59 11.71 -2.80 17.23
N ILE A 60 10.56 -3.32 17.67
CA ILE A 60 10.34 -3.86 19.04
C ILE A 60 11.16 -5.13 19.30
N ALA A 61 11.42 -5.94 18.27
CA ALA A 61 12.23 -7.14 18.42
C ALA A 61 13.71 -6.78 18.62
N VAL A 62 14.20 -5.79 17.87
CA VAL A 62 15.63 -5.48 17.73
C VAL A 62 16.11 -4.40 18.72
N ASN A 63 15.28 -3.39 18.99
CA ASN A 63 15.64 -2.25 19.82
C ASN A 63 14.93 -2.31 21.17
N THR A 64 15.54 -1.63 22.15
CA THR A 64 14.99 -1.56 23.50
C THR A 64 14.21 -0.28 23.74
N ASN A 65 14.51 0.85 23.08
CA ASN A 65 13.82 2.12 23.33
C ASN A 65 13.80 2.99 22.06
N GLY A 66 12.69 3.70 21.81
CA GLY A 66 12.60 4.73 20.78
C GLY A 66 11.22 4.84 20.16
N THR A 67 11.17 5.21 18.88
CA THR A 67 9.90 5.42 18.18
C THR A 67 9.82 4.62 16.89
N CYS A 68 8.66 4.06 16.62
CA CYS A 68 8.36 3.34 15.40
C CYS A 68 6.96 3.70 14.88
N VAL A 69 6.67 3.37 13.63
CA VAL A 69 5.34 3.55 13.01
C VAL A 69 4.70 2.21 12.69
N GLU A 70 3.39 2.13 12.82
CA GLU A 70 2.65 0.92 12.46
C GLU A 70 1.21 1.22 12.08
N THR A 71 0.62 0.30 11.34
CA THR A 71 -0.82 0.29 11.07
C THR A 71 -1.59 -0.35 12.22
N VAL A 72 -2.68 0.31 12.63
CA VAL A 72 -3.40 -0.05 13.87
C VAL A 72 -4.79 -0.62 13.60
N PHE A 73 -5.46 -0.22 12.52
CA PHE A 73 -6.71 -0.78 11.98
C PHE A 73 -6.97 -0.14 10.60
N GLN A 74 -7.39 -0.91 9.59
CA GLN A 74 -7.94 -0.40 8.31
C GLN A 74 -7.23 0.86 7.74
N ASN A 75 -5.92 0.77 7.51
CA ASN A 75 -5.08 1.84 6.93
C ASN A 75 -4.85 3.07 7.82
N GLN A 76 -5.18 3.02 9.11
CA GLN A 76 -4.76 4.06 10.05
C GLN A 76 -3.34 3.80 10.53
N THR A 77 -2.49 4.80 10.40
CA THR A 77 -1.11 4.77 10.91
C THR A 77 -1.00 5.46 12.25
N SER A 78 -0.12 4.95 13.11
CA SER A 78 0.22 5.60 14.36
C SER A 78 1.71 5.48 14.62
N LYS A 79 2.24 6.50 15.27
CA LYS A 79 3.57 6.51 15.87
C LYS A 79 3.45 5.95 17.28
N PHE A 80 4.32 5.01 17.59
CA PHE A 80 4.41 4.35 18.88
C PHE A 80 5.73 4.73 19.55
N PHE A 81 5.65 5.03 20.83
CA PHE A 81 6.80 5.29 21.69
C PHE A 81 6.99 4.03 22.54
N VAL A 82 8.15 3.40 22.38
CA VAL A 82 8.48 2.12 23.01
C VAL A 82 9.52 2.40 24.10
N ASP A 83 9.21 2.02 25.34
CA ASP A 83 10.14 2.13 26.47
C ASP A 83 11.17 1.01 26.49
N GLU A 84 12.17 1.12 27.38
CA GLU A 84 13.27 0.15 27.56
C GLU A 84 12.82 -1.30 27.81
N ASN A 85 11.60 -1.49 28.32
CA ASN A 85 11.00 -2.80 28.58
C ASN A 85 10.19 -3.32 27.38
N LYS A 86 10.32 -2.67 26.21
CA LYS A 86 9.58 -2.96 24.98
C LYS A 86 8.07 -2.74 25.09
N ASN A 87 7.62 -2.00 26.09
CA ASN A 87 6.21 -1.64 26.22
C ASN A 87 5.92 -0.36 25.44
N VAL A 88 4.72 -0.30 24.88
CA VAL A 88 4.22 0.93 24.27
C VAL A 88 3.77 1.89 25.37
N SER A 89 4.53 2.97 25.57
CA SER A 89 4.27 4.00 26.57
C SER A 89 3.31 5.09 26.06
N LYS A 90 3.33 5.36 24.75
CA LYS A 90 2.48 6.36 24.11
C LYS A 90 2.16 5.99 22.67
N ARG A 91 0.99 6.42 22.20
CA ARG A 91 0.55 6.35 20.81
C ARG A 91 0.14 7.74 20.32
N GLU A 92 0.57 8.10 19.12
CA GLU A 92 0.13 9.30 18.42
C GLU A 92 -0.39 8.91 17.04
N SER A 93 -1.58 9.38 16.68
CA SER A 93 -2.07 9.22 15.30
C SER A 93 -1.20 10.04 14.37
N VAL A 94 -0.70 9.41 13.31
CA VAL A 94 0.07 10.08 12.26
C VAL A 94 -0.57 9.76 10.91
N TYR A 95 -0.49 10.71 10.00
CA TYR A 95 -0.93 10.50 8.63
C TYR A 95 0.29 10.12 7.79
N LEU A 96 0.37 8.86 7.35
CA LEU A 96 1.36 8.40 6.39
C LEU A 96 0.65 7.98 5.11
N ASP A 97 1.27 8.34 3.99
CA ASP A 97 0.73 8.02 2.69
C ASP A 97 0.97 6.57 2.31
N PHE A 98 -0.12 5.87 1.96
CA PHE A 98 -0.05 4.52 1.43
C PHE A 98 0.15 4.56 -0.08
N PHE A 99 1.10 3.76 -0.59
CA PHE A 99 1.22 3.52 -2.02
C PHE A 99 0.14 2.54 -2.47
N PRO A 100 -0.70 2.87 -3.47
CA PRO A 100 -1.85 2.03 -3.83
C PRO A 100 -1.49 0.97 -4.87
N LYS A 101 -0.94 -0.18 -4.47
CA LYS A 101 -0.69 -1.30 -5.39
C LYS A 101 -1.95 -2.13 -5.63
N CYS A 102 -2.07 -2.76 -6.81
CA CYS A 102 -3.14 -3.73 -7.03
C CYS A 102 -2.77 -5.13 -6.52
N CYS A 103 -1.50 -5.52 -6.65
CA CYS A 103 -0.97 -6.80 -6.22
C CYS A 103 0.03 -6.66 -5.08
N HIS A 104 0.26 -7.74 -4.33
CA HIS A 104 1.34 -7.77 -3.35
C HIS A 104 2.70 -7.47 -3.97
N LEU A 105 3.65 -7.00 -3.17
CA LEU A 105 5.07 -6.91 -3.51
C LEU A 105 5.59 -8.23 -4.11
N GLY A 106 6.45 -8.12 -5.13
CA GLY A 106 6.99 -9.24 -5.91
C GLY A 106 5.99 -9.84 -6.91
N ARG A 107 4.91 -9.12 -7.24
CA ARG A 107 3.88 -9.61 -8.17
C ARG A 107 3.44 -8.55 -9.16
N SER A 108 3.16 -9.00 -10.37
CA SER A 108 2.54 -8.20 -11.43
C SER A 108 1.09 -8.59 -11.65
N TYR A 109 0.30 -7.66 -12.16
CA TYR A 109 -1.08 -7.90 -12.56
C TYR A 109 -1.14 -8.56 -13.95
N ASN A 110 -1.82 -9.69 -14.06
CA ASN A 110 -2.13 -10.33 -15.33
C ASN A 110 -3.47 -9.79 -15.82
N GLN A 111 -3.45 -9.01 -16.90
CA GLN A 111 -4.63 -8.35 -17.45
C GLN A 111 -5.61 -9.32 -18.11
N LYS A 112 -5.13 -10.46 -18.60
CA LYS A 112 -5.98 -11.48 -19.23
C LYS A 112 -6.77 -12.26 -18.19
N LEU A 113 -6.10 -12.64 -17.11
CA LEU A 113 -6.68 -13.45 -16.03
C LEU A 113 -7.24 -12.60 -14.89
N HIS A 114 -7.02 -11.29 -14.88
CA HIS A 114 -7.38 -10.39 -13.78
C HIS A 114 -6.90 -10.92 -12.40
N SER A 115 -5.64 -11.36 -12.35
CA SER A 115 -5.03 -12.01 -11.18
C SER A 115 -3.60 -11.52 -10.95
N CYS A 116 -3.07 -11.72 -9.75
CA CYS A 116 -1.70 -11.37 -9.39
C CYS A 116 -0.75 -12.55 -9.55
N VAL A 117 0.22 -12.41 -10.45
CA VAL A 117 1.21 -13.43 -10.80
C VAL A 117 2.54 -13.12 -10.14
N GLN A 118 3.18 -14.15 -9.58
CA GLN A 118 4.52 -14.02 -9.00
C GLN A 118 5.52 -13.72 -10.11
N ILE A 119 6.40 -12.76 -9.87
CA ILE A 119 7.56 -12.53 -10.73
C ILE A 119 8.85 -12.77 -9.93
N GLU A 120 9.91 -13.17 -10.62
CA GLU A 120 11.19 -13.51 -10.00
C GLU A 120 11.99 -12.27 -9.57
N ASN A 121 11.84 -11.18 -10.32
CA ASN A 121 12.52 -9.90 -10.08
C ASN A 121 11.55 -8.87 -9.49
N SER A 122 12.08 -7.74 -8.99
CA SER A 122 11.22 -6.63 -8.56
C SER A 122 10.41 -6.07 -9.75
N THR A 123 9.17 -5.68 -9.48
CA THR A 123 8.31 -5.08 -10.50
C THR A 123 8.84 -3.71 -10.90
N ALA A 124 8.57 -3.26 -12.14
CA ALA A 124 8.93 -1.89 -12.54
C ALA A 124 8.26 -0.85 -11.62
N ILE A 125 7.02 -1.10 -11.20
CA ILE A 125 6.28 -0.24 -10.26
C ILE A 125 6.93 -0.18 -8.86
N GLU A 126 7.57 -1.25 -8.39
CA GLU A 126 8.24 -1.27 -7.06
C GLU A 126 9.38 -0.25 -6.94
N LYS A 127 10.02 0.10 -8.06
CA LYS A 127 11.05 1.14 -8.09
C LYS A 127 10.51 2.54 -7.77
N PHE A 128 9.20 2.74 -7.90
CA PHE A 128 8.52 4.01 -7.61
C PHE A 128 7.93 4.06 -6.20
N ILE A 129 7.95 2.94 -5.46
CA ILE A 129 7.44 2.90 -4.09
C ILE A 129 8.51 3.50 -3.17
N PRO A 130 8.20 4.58 -2.44
CA PRO A 130 9.17 5.15 -1.52
C PRO A 130 9.62 4.13 -0.49
N LYS A 131 10.90 4.19 -0.15
CA LYS A 131 11.40 3.54 1.06
C LYS A 131 10.66 4.12 2.26
N ASP A 132 10.41 3.28 3.25
CA ASP A 132 9.71 3.64 4.49
C ASP A 132 8.24 4.06 4.28
N SER A 133 7.57 3.38 3.36
CA SER A 133 6.14 3.56 3.08
C SER A 133 5.32 2.31 3.38
N PHE A 134 4.05 2.54 3.71
CA PHE A 134 3.03 1.50 3.69
C PHE A 134 2.43 1.39 2.29
N ILE A 135 1.97 0.19 1.95
CA ILE A 135 1.39 -0.13 0.66
C ILE A 135 0.00 -0.69 0.91
N SER A 136 -1.02 -0.10 0.30
CA SER A 136 -2.37 -0.67 0.29
C SER A 136 -2.54 -1.56 -0.95
N ILE A 137 -3.26 -2.67 -0.79
CA ILE A 137 -3.39 -3.71 -1.81
C ILE A 137 -4.83 -3.88 -2.28
N GLY A 138 -5.04 -3.63 -3.57
CA GLY A 138 -6.31 -3.80 -4.26
C GLY A 138 -7.36 -2.77 -3.82
N LEU A 139 -8.62 -3.08 -4.15
CA LEU A 139 -9.77 -2.18 -3.93
C LEU A 139 -10.91 -2.91 -3.19
N PRO A 140 -10.72 -3.31 -1.92
CA PRO A 140 -11.63 -4.24 -1.22
C PRO A 140 -13.05 -3.69 -0.97
N SER A 141 -13.25 -2.37 -0.97
CA SER A 141 -14.57 -1.75 -0.79
C SER A 141 -15.24 -1.35 -2.10
N CYS A 142 -14.63 -1.71 -3.23
CA CYS A 142 -15.08 -1.25 -4.53
C CYS A 142 -16.13 -2.16 -5.15
N LYS A 143 -17.24 -1.56 -5.60
CA LYS A 143 -18.34 -2.29 -6.25
C LYS A 143 -18.09 -2.55 -7.73
N ILE A 144 -17.47 -1.61 -8.43
CA ILE A 144 -17.28 -1.65 -9.88
C ILE A 144 -15.86 -1.25 -10.18
N ILE A 145 -15.14 -2.10 -10.90
CA ILE A 145 -13.75 -1.84 -11.28
C ILE A 145 -13.62 -1.78 -12.78
N SER A 146 -13.00 -0.70 -13.25
CA SER A 146 -12.54 -0.56 -14.62
C SER A 146 -11.01 -0.60 -14.66
N ASP A 147 -10.46 -1.25 -15.68
CA ASP A 147 -9.02 -1.42 -15.87
C ASP A 147 -8.57 -0.50 -17.03
N VAL A 148 -7.61 0.38 -16.77
CA VAL A 148 -7.00 1.27 -17.78
C VAL A 148 -5.52 0.93 -17.95
N VAL A 149 -5.11 0.63 -19.18
CA VAL A 149 -3.72 0.30 -19.51
C VAL A 149 -2.96 1.56 -19.87
N LEU A 150 -1.85 1.80 -19.17
CA LEU A 150 -0.95 2.93 -19.40
C LEU A 150 0.40 2.46 -19.97
N PRO A 151 0.94 3.14 -20.99
CA PRO A 151 2.25 2.82 -21.54
C PRO A 151 3.40 3.20 -20.59
N SER A 152 3.23 4.25 -19.78
CA SER A 152 4.21 4.74 -18.81
C SER A 152 3.53 5.35 -17.58
N LEU A 153 4.28 5.51 -16.49
CA LEU A 153 3.83 6.14 -15.24
C LEU A 153 4.14 7.65 -15.16
N GLU A 154 4.40 8.31 -16.28
CA GLU A 154 4.73 9.76 -16.30
C GLU A 154 3.63 10.65 -15.71
N PHE A 155 2.41 10.12 -15.57
CA PHE A 155 1.25 10.79 -14.99
C PHE A 155 1.02 10.47 -13.51
N PHE A 156 1.91 9.68 -12.89
CA PHE A 156 1.84 9.30 -11.48
C PHE A 156 2.98 9.95 -10.71
N SER A 157 2.66 10.96 -9.91
CA SER A 157 3.58 11.52 -8.92
C SER A 157 3.16 11.04 -7.52
N PHE A 158 4.07 10.41 -6.78
CA PHE A 158 3.87 10.16 -5.35
C PHE A 158 4.55 11.30 -4.57
N PRO A 159 3.95 11.85 -3.50
CA PRO A 159 2.73 11.44 -2.78
C PRO A 159 1.45 12.16 -3.25
N SER A 160 1.21 12.33 -4.57
CA SER A 160 -0.02 12.96 -5.02
C SER A 160 -1.25 12.19 -4.57
N ASN A 161 -2.25 12.92 -4.10
CA ASN A 161 -3.55 12.38 -3.70
C ASN A 161 -4.45 12.01 -4.89
N PHE A 162 -3.96 12.12 -6.12
CA PHE A 162 -4.71 11.78 -7.31
C PHE A 162 -3.81 11.30 -8.45
N ILE A 163 -4.39 10.54 -9.37
CA ILE A 163 -3.83 10.26 -10.69
C ILE A 163 -4.68 10.97 -11.74
N TYR A 164 -4.03 11.61 -12.71
CA TYR A 164 -4.70 12.19 -13.87
C TYR A 164 -4.59 11.23 -15.06
N LEU A 165 -5.74 10.77 -15.54
CA LEU A 165 -5.84 9.93 -16.72
C LEU A 165 -6.20 10.80 -17.92
N SER A 166 -5.21 11.09 -18.76
CA SER A 166 -5.31 12.08 -19.83
C SER A 166 -6.28 11.68 -20.95
N LYS A 167 -6.33 10.39 -21.32
CA LYS A 167 -7.26 9.88 -22.36
C LYS A 167 -8.72 9.98 -21.89
N GLU A 168 -8.94 9.76 -20.60
CA GLU A 168 -10.23 9.74 -19.94
C GLU A 168 -10.62 11.13 -19.41
N LYS A 169 -9.70 12.11 -19.47
CA LYS A 169 -9.82 13.47 -18.91
C LYS A 169 -10.34 13.46 -17.46
N LYS A 170 -9.84 12.52 -16.65
CA LYS A 170 -10.38 12.24 -15.31
C LYS A 170 -9.28 12.34 -14.26
N ASN A 171 -9.59 13.01 -13.16
CA ASN A 171 -8.81 12.97 -11.92
C ASN A 171 -9.43 11.93 -10.99
N ILE A 172 -8.61 11.00 -10.51
CA ILE A 172 -9.07 9.94 -9.61
C ILE A 172 -8.34 10.08 -8.30
N SER A 173 -9.09 10.28 -7.23
CA SER A 173 -8.53 10.44 -5.89
C SER A 173 -7.99 9.12 -5.34
N LYS A 174 -6.96 9.24 -4.50
CA LYS A 174 -6.38 8.16 -3.72
C LYS A 174 -7.46 7.41 -2.93
N GLY A 175 -7.31 6.08 -2.85
CA GLY A 175 -8.31 5.17 -2.30
C GLY A 175 -9.36 4.70 -3.31
N ASN A 176 -9.50 5.39 -4.45
CA ASN A 176 -10.37 4.97 -5.56
C ASN A 176 -9.60 4.40 -6.76
N PHE A 177 -8.31 4.12 -6.60
CA PHE A 177 -7.54 3.41 -7.61
C PHE A 177 -6.42 2.60 -6.98
N CYS A 178 -5.94 1.61 -7.73
CA CYS A 178 -4.66 0.96 -7.49
C CYS A 178 -3.86 0.90 -8.81
N VAL A 179 -2.54 0.75 -8.71
CA VAL A 179 -1.63 0.68 -9.86
C VAL A 179 -0.72 -0.54 -9.77
N ASP A 180 -0.41 -1.15 -10.90
CA ASP A 180 0.60 -2.21 -10.97
C ASP A 180 1.32 -2.29 -12.31
N SER A 181 2.43 -3.02 -12.32
CA SER A 181 3.05 -3.49 -13.56
C SER A 181 2.26 -4.67 -14.13
N THR A 182 2.20 -4.73 -15.44
CA THR A 182 1.61 -5.82 -16.21
C THR A 182 2.71 -6.78 -16.67
N LEU A 183 2.32 -7.96 -17.16
CA LEU A 183 3.26 -8.94 -17.72
C LEU A 183 3.94 -8.43 -19.01
N ASP A 184 3.29 -7.52 -19.74
CA ASP A 184 3.80 -6.96 -21.01
C ASP A 184 4.61 -5.67 -20.79
N SER A 185 5.19 -5.49 -19.60
CA SER A 185 5.97 -4.29 -19.21
C SER A 185 5.23 -2.95 -19.29
N LYS A 186 3.90 -2.97 -19.41
CA LYS A 186 3.03 -1.79 -19.27
C LYS A 186 2.58 -1.62 -17.83
N PHE A 187 1.80 -0.58 -17.56
CA PHE A 187 1.14 -0.38 -16.28
C PHE A 187 -0.37 -0.54 -16.41
N ILE A 188 -0.99 -0.97 -15.33
CA ILE A 188 -2.45 -0.99 -15.19
C ILE A 188 -2.83 -0.05 -14.06
N VAL A 189 -3.87 0.75 -14.28
CA VAL A 189 -4.58 1.48 -13.25
C VAL A 189 -5.96 0.87 -13.16
N ARG A 190 -6.28 0.31 -12.00
CA ARG A 190 -7.62 -0.20 -11.72
C ARG A 190 -8.35 0.85 -10.93
N ILE A 191 -9.52 1.23 -11.40
CA ILE A 191 -10.26 2.39 -10.94
C ILE A 191 -11.54 1.90 -10.29
N CYS A 192 -11.82 2.43 -9.10
CA CYS A 192 -13.11 2.22 -8.48
C CYS A 192 -14.15 3.19 -9.05
N GLU A 193 -15.05 2.66 -9.86
CA GLU A 193 -16.15 3.42 -10.46
C GLU A 193 -17.32 3.51 -9.49
N LYS A 194 -17.98 4.68 -9.50
CA LYS A 194 -19.16 4.94 -8.66
C LYS A 194 -20.48 4.52 -9.31
N ASP A 195 -20.50 4.45 -10.64
CA ASP A 195 -21.72 4.31 -11.43
C ASP A 195 -21.64 3.08 -12.36
N TYR A 196 -22.70 2.28 -12.36
CA TYR A 196 -22.89 1.13 -13.23
C TYR A 196 -23.06 1.50 -14.70
N GLN A 197 -23.31 2.77 -15.04
CA GLN A 197 -23.33 3.26 -16.44
C GLN A 197 -22.05 2.95 -17.22
N ILE A 198 -20.92 2.69 -16.56
CA ILE A 198 -19.72 2.22 -17.23
C ILE A 198 -19.98 0.89 -17.98
N CYS A 199 -20.88 0.05 -17.47
CA CYS A 199 -21.25 -1.23 -18.04
C CYS A 199 -22.09 -1.12 -19.32
N ASP A 200 -22.65 0.06 -19.61
CA ASP A 200 -23.30 0.34 -20.89
C ASP A 200 -22.27 0.61 -22.01
N LYS A 201 -21.05 0.98 -21.62
CA LYS A 201 -19.94 1.35 -22.54
C LYS A 201 -18.93 0.22 -22.71
N VAL A 202 -18.73 -0.58 -21.66
CA VAL A 202 -17.79 -1.70 -21.66
C VAL A 202 -18.44 -2.93 -21.06
N ARG A 203 -17.99 -4.12 -21.49
CA ARG A 203 -18.51 -5.37 -20.94
C ARG A 203 -18.16 -5.50 -19.46
N CYS A 204 -19.18 -5.53 -18.60
CA CYS A 204 -19.04 -5.82 -17.18
C CYS A 204 -19.34 -7.28 -16.85
N ILE A 205 -18.78 -7.72 -15.72
CA ILE A 205 -18.96 -9.07 -15.18
C ILE A 205 -19.27 -8.94 -13.71
N HIS A 206 -20.40 -9.51 -13.31
CA HIS A 206 -20.80 -9.54 -11.90
C HIS A 206 -19.97 -10.61 -11.18
N LYS A 207 -19.37 -10.23 -10.05
CA LYS A 207 -18.67 -11.13 -9.13
C LYS A 207 -19.34 -11.06 -7.76
N CYS A 208 -19.41 -12.18 -7.05
CA CYS A 208 -19.95 -12.23 -5.69
C CYS A 208 -18.99 -11.68 -4.64
N CYS A 209 -17.68 -11.77 -4.90
CA CYS A 209 -16.65 -11.33 -3.97
C CYS A 209 -16.04 -10.01 -4.44
N PHE A 210 -15.64 -9.18 -3.47
CA PHE A 210 -14.92 -7.95 -3.74
C PHE A 210 -13.56 -8.20 -4.39
N ASP A 211 -12.92 -7.11 -4.83
CA ASP A 211 -11.63 -7.16 -5.52
C ASP A 211 -10.56 -7.94 -4.75
N GLY A 212 -9.89 -8.88 -5.44
CA GLY A 212 -8.87 -9.73 -4.84
C GLY A 212 -9.41 -10.79 -3.88
N GLN A 213 -10.73 -11.04 -3.86
CA GLN A 213 -11.35 -12.09 -3.07
C GLN A 213 -12.03 -13.15 -3.94
N SER A 214 -12.13 -14.36 -3.41
CA SER A 214 -12.84 -15.48 -4.03
C SER A 214 -13.36 -16.45 -2.97
N PHE A 215 -14.28 -17.32 -3.37
CA PHE A 215 -14.62 -18.50 -2.58
C PHE A 215 -13.46 -19.49 -2.59
N VAL A 216 -13.04 -19.92 -1.40
CA VAL A 216 -12.06 -21.01 -1.24
C VAL A 216 -12.65 -21.98 -0.24
N ASN A 217 -13.03 -23.17 -0.72
CA ASN A 217 -13.55 -24.26 0.10
C ASN A 217 -14.74 -23.86 0.99
N GLY A 218 -15.66 -23.03 0.49
CA GLY A 218 -16.88 -22.65 1.21
C GLY A 218 -17.54 -21.37 0.67
N ALA A 219 -18.64 -20.97 1.31
CA ALA A 219 -19.49 -19.84 0.90
C ALA A 219 -19.03 -18.46 1.41
N LYS A 220 -17.81 -18.34 1.94
CA LYS A 220 -17.29 -17.04 2.42
C LYS A 220 -16.16 -16.56 1.50
N CYS A 221 -16.25 -15.30 1.07
CA CYS A 221 -15.16 -14.63 0.35
C CYS A 221 -13.92 -14.52 1.24
N ARG A 222 -12.76 -14.85 0.68
CA ARG A 222 -11.45 -14.73 1.32
C ARG A 222 -10.48 -14.02 0.39
N ASP A 223 -9.49 -13.33 0.94
CA ASP A 223 -8.46 -12.64 0.16
C ASP A 223 -7.57 -13.65 -0.58
N THR A 224 -7.62 -13.61 -1.91
CA THR A 224 -7.14 -14.65 -2.82
C THR A 224 -6.66 -14.05 -4.14
N PHE A 225 -5.74 -13.08 -4.06
CA PHE A 225 -5.18 -12.34 -5.19
C PHE A 225 -4.60 -13.17 -6.35
N ARG A 226 -4.32 -14.47 -6.12
CA ARG A 226 -3.79 -15.39 -7.14
C ARG A 226 -4.85 -15.90 -8.11
N TYR A 227 -6.10 -15.92 -7.68
CA TYR A 227 -7.20 -16.45 -8.47
C TYR A 227 -7.87 -15.27 -9.18
N GLY A 228 -8.16 -15.46 -10.46
CA GLY A 228 -8.83 -14.46 -11.27
C GLY A 228 -9.78 -15.10 -12.26
N VAL A 229 -10.27 -14.32 -13.20
CA VAL A 229 -11.25 -14.73 -14.20
C VAL A 229 -10.70 -14.40 -15.57
N ASP A 230 -10.66 -15.38 -16.47
CA ASP A 230 -10.35 -15.15 -17.89
C ASP A 230 -11.60 -14.61 -18.59
N LEU A 231 -11.61 -13.31 -18.89
CA LEU A 231 -12.77 -12.69 -19.53
C LEU A 231 -12.83 -12.97 -21.04
N HIS A 232 -11.74 -13.43 -21.65
CA HIS A 232 -11.67 -13.76 -23.08
C HIS A 232 -12.25 -15.14 -23.38
N ALA A 233 -12.23 -16.05 -22.41
CA ALA A 233 -12.70 -17.44 -22.59
C ALA A 233 -14.23 -17.58 -22.64
N THR A 234 -14.99 -16.60 -22.15
CA THR A 234 -16.43 -16.76 -21.91
C THR A 234 -17.27 -15.81 -22.78
N LYS A 235 -18.03 -16.37 -23.74
CA LYS A 235 -19.03 -15.60 -24.53
C LYS A 235 -20.34 -15.40 -23.78
N HIS A 236 -20.69 -16.32 -22.87
CA HIS A 236 -21.80 -16.20 -21.93
C HIS A 236 -21.29 -16.25 -20.51
N ILE A 237 -21.81 -15.35 -19.67
CA ILE A 237 -21.57 -15.34 -18.23
C ILE A 237 -22.96 -15.32 -17.62
N GLU A 238 -23.35 -16.43 -17.00
CA GLU A 238 -24.58 -16.49 -16.21
C GLU A 238 -24.44 -15.58 -15.00
N GLU A 239 -25.53 -14.95 -14.60
CA GLU A 239 -25.55 -14.13 -13.41
C GLU A 239 -25.30 -15.04 -12.19
N PRO A 240 -24.26 -14.77 -11.38
CA PRO A 240 -23.91 -15.67 -10.30
C PRO A 240 -24.95 -15.60 -9.17
N ASP A 241 -25.40 -16.75 -8.67
CA ASP A 241 -26.23 -16.86 -7.47
C ASP A 241 -25.35 -16.60 -6.22
N CYS A 242 -25.21 -15.32 -5.87
CA CYS A 242 -24.42 -14.86 -4.73
C CYS A 242 -25.25 -14.99 -3.44
N LYS A 243 -25.23 -16.16 -2.80
CA LYS A 243 -25.85 -16.43 -1.49
C LYS A 243 -24.92 -16.16 -0.32
#